data_AF-A0A7J7WGZ4-F1
#
_entry.id   AF-A0A7J7WGZ4-F1
#
_cell.length_a   1.000
_cell.length_b   1.000
_cell.length_c   1.000
_cell.angle_alpha   90.00
_cell.angle_beta   90.00
_cell.angle_gamma   90.00
#
_symmetry.space_group_name_H-M   'P 1'
#
loop_
_entity.id
_entity.type
_entity.pdbx_description
1 polymer ?
#
loop_
_entity_poly.entity_id
_entity_poly.type
_entity_poly.pdbx_seq_one_letter_code
_entity_poly.pdbx_strand_id
1 'polypeptide(L)'
;MGGGVGLSVHGLFRVATEKSLFAMPETAIGLFPDVGGGYFLPRLQGRLGYFLALTGFRLKGRDVYRAGIATHFVDSEKLNLLEEDLLSLKSPSKEKIADVLETYHAKSKADEGKAFALEEHLGRINSCFSANTVEQIIENLQRDGSPFALEQLKVIQKMSPTSLKITLRQLTEGSSQSLKDVLTMEYRLSQACVGGHDFPEGVRAVLIDKDQSPKWKPASLAEVTDEAVSSYFRSLGSNDLKL
;
A
#
# COMPACT_ATOMS: atom_id res chain seq x y z
N MET A 1 8.58 1.76 -2.10
CA MET A 1 7.90 0.74 -1.26
C MET A 1 7.97 1.17 0.18
N GLY A 2 7.00 0.77 1.01
CA GLY A 2 6.95 1.06 2.45
C GLY A 2 7.25 2.51 2.80
N GLY A 3 8.23 2.76 3.67
CA GLY A 3 8.62 4.11 4.08
C GLY A 3 8.86 5.11 2.94
N GLY A 4 9.39 4.67 1.79
CA GLY A 4 9.56 5.56 0.63
C GLY A 4 8.24 6.04 0.00
N VAL A 5 7.16 5.26 0.14
CA VAL A 5 5.80 5.69 -0.21
C VAL A 5 5.34 6.77 0.76
N GLY A 6 5.56 6.59 2.06
CA GLY A 6 5.21 7.58 3.08
C GLY A 6 5.84 8.96 2.88
N LEU A 7 7.06 9.01 2.34
CA LEU A 7 7.74 10.26 1.99
C LEU A 7 7.18 10.97 0.75
N SER A 8 6.34 10.30 -0.04
CA SER A 8 5.91 10.80 -1.35
C SER A 8 4.39 10.93 -1.49
N VAL A 9 3.62 9.90 -1.18
CA VAL A 9 2.19 9.80 -1.53
C VAL A 9 1.33 10.91 -0.91
N HIS A 10 1.71 11.40 0.27
CA HIS A 10 1.02 12.50 0.97
C HIS A 10 1.40 13.90 0.44
N GLY A 11 2.41 13.97 -0.41
CA GLY A 11 2.81 15.20 -1.09
C GLY A 11 1.80 15.62 -2.17
N LEU A 12 1.80 16.92 -2.46
CA LEU A 12 0.91 17.50 -3.47
C LEU A 12 1.18 16.93 -4.87
N PHE A 13 2.45 16.71 -5.21
CA PHE A 13 2.88 16.16 -6.49
C PHE A 13 3.76 14.92 -6.29
N ARG A 14 3.51 13.88 -7.09
CA ARG A 14 4.32 12.67 -7.16
C ARG A 14 4.55 12.31 -8.61
N VAL A 15 5.80 12.32 -9.06
CA VAL A 15 6.16 12.03 -10.45
C VAL A 15 6.69 10.61 -10.54
N ALA A 16 5.97 9.73 -11.26
CA ALA A 16 6.45 8.41 -11.61
C ALA A 16 7.21 8.43 -12.95
N THR A 17 8.03 7.40 -13.17
CA THR A 17 8.66 7.08 -14.45
C THR A 17 8.42 5.61 -14.78
N GLU A 18 8.81 5.15 -15.97
CA GLU A 18 8.71 3.73 -16.37
C GLU A 18 9.52 2.78 -15.45
N LYS A 19 10.45 3.34 -14.66
CA LYS A 19 11.27 2.63 -13.67
C LYS A 19 10.64 2.58 -12.28
N SER A 20 9.58 3.36 -12.02
CA SER A 20 8.91 3.37 -10.73
C SER A 20 8.37 1.98 -10.39
N LEU A 21 8.62 1.53 -9.16
CA LEU A 21 8.08 0.28 -8.62
C LEU A 21 7.45 0.55 -7.26
N PHE A 22 6.13 0.47 -7.22
CA PHE A 22 5.32 0.65 -6.03
C PHE A 22 4.91 -0.70 -5.46
N ALA A 23 4.95 -0.82 -4.14
CA ALA A 23 4.29 -1.86 -3.35
C ALA A 23 4.24 -1.42 -1.88
N MET A 24 3.26 -1.95 -1.15
CA MET A 24 3.20 -1.97 0.32
C MET A 24 3.35 -3.44 0.77
N PRO A 25 4.59 -3.97 0.84
CA PRO A 25 4.84 -5.40 1.07
C PRO A 25 4.83 -5.81 2.55
N GLU A 26 4.35 -4.95 3.46
CA GLU A 26 4.54 -5.09 4.91
C GLU A 26 3.89 -6.36 5.50
N THR A 27 2.79 -6.84 4.91
CA THR A 27 2.14 -8.10 5.35
C THR A 27 3.01 -9.34 5.13
N ALA A 28 3.99 -9.27 4.22
CA ALA A 28 4.95 -10.34 3.96
C ALA A 28 6.09 -10.39 4.98
N ILE A 29 6.23 -9.37 5.83
CA ILE A 29 7.28 -9.26 6.85
C ILE A 29 6.73 -9.13 8.26
N GLY A 30 5.47 -9.49 8.49
CA GLY A 30 4.86 -9.44 9.83
C GLY A 30 4.58 -8.02 10.33
N LEU A 31 4.42 -7.06 9.42
CA LEU A 31 4.00 -5.69 9.71
C LEU A 31 2.67 -5.39 8.95
N PHE A 32 2.26 -4.14 8.87
CA PHE A 32 1.08 -3.67 8.15
C PHE A 32 1.47 -2.45 7.29
N PRO A 33 0.72 -2.11 6.22
CA PRO A 33 0.98 -0.93 5.40
C PRO A 33 0.88 0.36 6.22
N ASP A 34 2.00 0.80 6.77
CA ASP A 34 2.13 1.93 7.67
C ASP A 34 2.40 3.23 6.90
N VAL A 35 3.04 4.21 7.55
CA VAL A 35 3.41 5.53 6.99
C VAL A 35 2.24 6.27 6.31
N GLY A 36 1.06 6.16 6.90
CA GLY A 36 -0.21 6.71 6.42
C GLY A 36 -0.92 5.82 5.41
N GLY A 37 -0.53 4.55 5.26
CA GLY A 37 -1.19 3.55 4.43
C GLY A 37 -2.68 3.42 4.75
N GLY A 38 -3.04 3.44 6.03
CA GLY A 38 -4.44 3.44 6.48
C GLY A 38 -5.24 4.66 6.00
N TYR A 39 -4.58 5.74 5.59
CA TYR A 39 -5.21 6.94 5.07
C TYR A 39 -5.36 6.88 3.55
N PHE A 40 -4.26 6.69 2.80
CA PHE A 40 -4.30 6.83 1.35
C PHE A 40 -4.84 5.59 0.64
N LEU A 41 -4.59 4.37 1.15
CA LEU A 41 -5.02 3.13 0.48
C LEU A 41 -6.55 3.04 0.38
N PRO A 42 -7.34 3.27 1.45
CA PRO A 42 -8.81 3.24 1.34
C PRO A 42 -9.39 4.34 0.44
N ARG A 43 -8.60 5.36 0.09
CA ARG A 43 -9.00 6.48 -0.77
C ARG A 43 -8.66 6.26 -2.25
N LEU A 44 -7.98 5.17 -2.58
CA LEU A 44 -7.85 4.72 -3.96
C LEU A 44 -9.20 4.22 -4.49
N GLN A 45 -9.33 4.12 -5.82
CA GLN A 45 -10.58 3.71 -6.45
C GLN A 45 -11.10 2.36 -5.94
N GLY A 46 -12.38 2.33 -5.54
CA GLY A 46 -13.07 1.11 -5.09
C GLY A 46 -12.33 0.40 -3.94
N ARG A 47 -11.93 -0.86 -4.16
CA ARG A 47 -11.16 -1.67 -3.21
C ARG A 47 -9.71 -1.89 -3.66
N LEU A 48 -9.21 -1.09 -4.58
CA LEU A 48 -7.83 -1.21 -5.07
C LEU A 48 -6.81 -1.13 -3.92
N GLY A 49 -6.96 -0.18 -3.00
CA GLY A 49 -6.04 -0.08 -1.87
C GLY A 49 -6.07 -1.26 -0.91
N TYR A 50 -7.23 -1.88 -0.69
CA TYR A 50 -7.36 -3.09 0.12
C TYR A 50 -6.63 -4.26 -0.53
N PHE A 51 -6.79 -4.41 -1.85
CA PHE A 51 -6.04 -5.39 -2.64
C PHE A 51 -4.52 -5.17 -2.53
N LEU A 52 -4.04 -3.94 -2.78
CA LEU A 52 -2.62 -3.61 -2.72
C LEU A 52 -2.03 -3.85 -1.33
N ALA A 53 -2.78 -3.48 -0.27
CA ALA A 53 -2.38 -3.62 1.13
C ALA A 53 -2.23 -5.08 1.58
N LEU A 54 -3.21 -5.93 1.24
CA LEU A 54 -3.24 -7.30 1.74
C LEU A 54 -2.32 -8.23 0.93
N THR A 55 -2.14 -7.96 -0.36
CA THR A 55 -1.37 -8.82 -1.26
C THR A 55 0.07 -8.36 -1.48
N GLY A 56 0.41 -7.10 -1.16
CA GLY A 56 1.71 -6.51 -1.49
C GLY A 56 1.95 -6.39 -2.99
N PHE A 57 0.89 -6.36 -3.81
CA PHE A 57 0.98 -6.36 -5.27
C PHE A 57 1.85 -5.20 -5.78
N ARG A 58 2.65 -5.49 -6.80
CA ARG A 58 3.61 -4.55 -7.37
C ARG A 58 3.00 -3.83 -8.57
N LEU A 59 2.95 -2.50 -8.50
CA LEU A 59 2.63 -1.65 -9.65
C LEU A 59 3.93 -1.09 -10.22
N LYS A 60 4.07 -1.15 -11.54
CA LYS A 60 5.27 -0.67 -12.23
C LYS A 60 4.93 0.43 -13.22
N GLY A 61 5.83 1.41 -13.33
CA GLY A 61 5.75 2.41 -14.39
C GLY A 61 4.45 3.21 -14.35
N ARG A 62 3.80 3.31 -15.51
CA ARG A 62 2.57 4.09 -15.69
C ARG A 62 1.37 3.54 -14.90
N ASP A 63 1.42 2.28 -14.46
CA ASP A 63 0.39 1.73 -13.57
C ASP A 63 0.37 2.42 -12.19
N VAL A 64 1.50 2.95 -11.72
CA VAL A 64 1.56 3.72 -10.46
C VAL A 64 0.77 5.03 -10.58
N TYR A 65 0.81 5.67 -11.76
CA TYR A 65 0.00 6.83 -12.07
C TYR A 65 -1.48 6.45 -12.21
N ARG A 66 -1.80 5.40 -12.97
CA ARG A 66 -3.19 4.96 -13.20
C ARG A 66 -3.90 4.47 -11.95
N ALA A 67 -3.16 3.91 -11.00
CA ALA A 67 -3.69 3.56 -9.69
C ALA A 67 -4.00 4.79 -8.81
N GLY A 68 -3.59 6.00 -9.20
CA GLY A 68 -3.76 7.24 -8.43
C GLY A 68 -2.66 7.51 -7.41
N ILE A 69 -1.61 6.68 -7.35
CA ILE A 69 -0.51 6.84 -6.39
C ILE A 69 0.44 7.95 -6.84
N ALA A 70 0.82 7.97 -8.12
CA ALA A 70 1.51 9.11 -8.72
C ALA A 70 0.51 10.13 -9.28
N THR A 71 0.81 11.43 -9.21
CA THR A 71 -0.02 12.46 -9.86
C THR A 71 0.35 12.68 -11.31
N HIS A 72 1.61 12.46 -11.67
CA HIS A 72 2.12 12.63 -13.03
C HIS A 72 3.03 11.46 -13.38
N PHE A 73 3.26 11.30 -14.67
CA PHE A 73 4.19 10.32 -15.23
C PHE A 73 5.09 11.00 -16.25
N VAL A 74 6.39 10.79 -16.18
CA VAL A 74 7.39 11.35 -17.10
C VAL A 74 8.38 10.26 -17.48
N ASP A 75 8.78 10.21 -18.76
CA ASP A 75 9.81 9.26 -19.21
C ASP A 75 11.13 9.58 -18.49
N SER A 76 11.81 8.57 -17.95
CA SER A 76 12.97 8.82 -17.08
C SER A 76 14.11 9.58 -17.76
N GLU A 77 14.22 9.51 -19.09
CA GLU A 77 15.17 10.30 -19.87
C GLU A 77 14.91 11.81 -19.85
N LYS A 78 13.69 12.25 -19.52
CA LYS A 78 13.31 13.67 -19.40
C LYS A 78 13.33 14.16 -17.96
N LEU A 79 13.64 13.31 -16.98
CA LEU A 79 13.55 13.67 -15.56
C LEU A 79 14.52 14.80 -15.19
N ASN A 80 15.75 14.79 -15.72
CA ASN A 80 16.73 15.86 -15.48
C ASN A 80 16.25 17.21 -16.05
N LEU A 81 15.65 17.20 -17.24
CA LEU A 81 15.10 18.41 -17.86
C LEU A 81 13.92 18.96 -17.07
N LEU A 82 13.04 18.08 -16.58
CA LEU A 82 11.97 18.47 -15.68
C LEU A 82 12.51 19.13 -14.40
N GLU A 83 13.54 18.54 -13.79
CA GLU A 83 14.18 19.09 -12.60
C GLU A 83 14.79 20.48 -12.87
N GLU A 84 15.53 20.63 -13.97
CA GLU A 84 16.09 21.90 -14.41
C GLU A 84 15.01 22.97 -14.61
N ASP A 85 13.91 22.63 -15.30
CA ASP A 85 12.80 23.54 -15.54
C ASP A 85 12.13 23.97 -14.24
N LEU A 86 11.90 23.04 -13.29
CA LEU A 86 11.35 23.36 -11.98
C LEU A 86 12.28 24.27 -11.17
N LEU A 87 13.60 24.02 -11.18
CA LEU A 87 14.59 24.84 -10.49
C LEU A 87 14.74 26.24 -11.10
N SER A 88 14.44 26.39 -12.39
CA SER A 88 14.52 27.67 -13.10
C SER A 88 13.37 28.64 -12.77
N LEU A 89 12.29 28.13 -12.17
CA LEU A 89 11.12 28.94 -11.83
C LEU A 89 11.45 29.98 -10.75
N LYS A 90 11.09 31.25 -11.01
CA LYS A 90 11.26 32.35 -10.06
C LYS A 90 9.99 32.55 -9.25
N SER A 91 10.06 32.30 -7.94
CA SER A 91 8.94 32.43 -7.00
C SER A 91 7.64 31.78 -7.50
N PRO A 92 7.64 30.49 -7.89
CA PRO A 92 6.48 29.88 -8.53
C PRO A 92 5.30 29.71 -7.58
N SER A 93 4.09 29.90 -8.11
CA SER A 93 2.87 29.42 -7.47
C SER A 93 2.70 27.91 -7.66
N LYS A 94 1.78 27.29 -6.92
CA LYS A 94 1.48 25.86 -7.05
C LYS A 94 0.97 25.52 -8.45
N GLU A 95 0.19 26.42 -9.05
CA GLU A 95 -0.36 26.30 -10.39
C GLU A 95 0.77 26.29 -11.41
N LYS A 96 1.79 27.15 -11.24
CA LYS A 96 2.92 27.18 -12.16
C LYS A 96 3.76 25.90 -12.11
N ILE A 97 3.92 25.32 -10.93
CA ILE A 97 4.57 24.00 -10.77
C ILE A 97 3.73 22.92 -11.49
N ALA A 98 2.41 22.93 -11.29
CA ALA A 98 1.50 21.99 -11.95
C ALA A 98 1.58 22.08 -13.48
N ASP A 99 1.63 23.30 -14.05
CA ASP A 99 1.74 23.50 -15.51
C ASP A 99 3.00 22.85 -16.10
N VAL A 100 4.15 22.97 -15.40
CA VAL A 100 5.41 22.35 -15.82
C VAL A 100 5.25 20.83 -15.79
N LEU A 101 4.75 20.29 -14.68
CA LEU A 101 4.54 18.85 -14.54
C LEU A 101 3.59 18.29 -15.62
N GLU A 102 2.49 18.98 -15.90
CA GLU A 102 1.51 18.59 -16.92
C GLU A 102 2.13 18.64 -18.33
N THR A 103 2.98 19.63 -18.62
CA THR A 103 3.68 19.73 -19.90
C THR A 103 4.56 18.51 -20.17
N TYR A 104 5.31 18.06 -19.16
CA TYR A 104 6.13 16.85 -19.27
C TYR A 104 5.27 15.58 -19.29
N HIS A 105 4.18 15.56 -18.52
CA HIS A 105 3.25 14.45 -18.48
C HIS A 105 2.61 14.16 -19.83
N ALA A 106 2.04 15.18 -20.48
CA ALA A 106 1.39 15.08 -21.78
C ALA A 106 2.35 14.65 -22.92
N LYS A 107 3.66 14.88 -22.75
CA LYS A 107 4.69 14.49 -23.72
C LYS A 107 5.27 13.09 -23.48
N SER A 108 5.01 12.49 -22.31
CA SER A 108 5.55 11.17 -21.95
C SER A 108 5.01 10.05 -22.85
N LYS A 109 5.88 9.20 -23.37
CA LYS A 109 5.53 8.14 -24.34
C LYS A 109 5.69 6.72 -23.78
N ALA A 110 6.49 6.54 -22.74
CA ALA A 110 6.70 5.20 -22.18
C ALA A 110 5.37 4.62 -21.68
N ASP A 111 4.98 3.45 -22.19
CA ASP A 111 3.77 2.72 -21.81
C ASP A 111 2.43 3.47 -22.04
N GLU A 112 2.40 4.55 -22.83
CA GLU A 112 1.20 5.38 -23.08
C GLU A 112 0.01 4.54 -23.59
N GLY A 113 0.26 3.65 -24.55
CA GLY A 113 -0.76 2.79 -25.17
C GLY A 113 -1.08 1.47 -24.47
N LYS A 114 -0.38 1.13 -23.37
CA LYS A 114 -0.72 -0.09 -22.60
C LYS A 114 -1.98 0.17 -21.79
N ALA A 115 -2.83 -0.81 -21.48
CA ALA A 115 -3.92 -0.64 -20.51
C ALA A 115 -3.41 -0.70 -19.06
N PHE A 116 -4.18 -0.23 -18.07
CA PHE A 116 -3.81 -0.42 -16.66
C PHE A 116 -3.79 -1.92 -16.36
N ALA A 117 -2.70 -2.42 -15.76
CA ALA A 117 -2.53 -3.87 -15.56
C ALA A 117 -3.64 -4.52 -14.73
N LEU A 118 -4.38 -3.75 -13.92
CA LEU A 118 -5.49 -4.26 -13.11
C LEU A 118 -6.87 -3.89 -13.66
N GLU A 119 -6.97 -3.22 -14.82
CA GLU A 119 -8.23 -2.68 -15.36
C GLU A 119 -9.33 -3.76 -15.44
N GLU A 120 -9.03 -4.87 -16.11
CA GLU A 120 -9.96 -6.01 -16.28
C GLU A 120 -10.23 -6.79 -14.97
N HIS A 121 -9.49 -6.48 -13.92
CA HIS A 121 -9.60 -7.09 -12.60
C HIS A 121 -10.25 -6.13 -11.58
N LEU A 122 -10.49 -4.85 -11.91
CA LEU A 122 -11.06 -3.90 -10.95
C LEU A 122 -12.44 -4.35 -10.44
N GLY A 123 -13.31 -4.87 -11.31
CA GLY A 123 -14.61 -5.39 -10.91
C GLY A 123 -14.52 -6.52 -9.88
N ARG A 124 -13.63 -7.49 -10.09
CA ARG A 124 -13.45 -8.62 -9.16
C ARG A 124 -12.68 -8.23 -7.91
N ILE A 125 -11.72 -7.29 -8.01
CA ILE A 125 -11.05 -6.70 -6.84
C ILE A 125 -12.09 -6.03 -5.96
N ASN A 126 -12.96 -5.21 -6.54
CA ASN A 126 -14.03 -4.53 -5.81
C ASN A 126 -14.97 -5.54 -5.11
N SER A 127 -15.33 -6.63 -5.78
CA SER A 127 -16.21 -7.65 -5.20
C SER A 127 -15.51 -8.53 -4.14
N CYS A 128 -14.28 -8.97 -4.38
CA CYS A 128 -13.61 -9.91 -3.48
C CYS A 128 -13.15 -9.23 -2.19
N PHE A 129 -12.65 -8.00 -2.30
CA PHE A 129 -12.08 -7.23 -1.19
C PHE A 129 -13.09 -6.28 -0.52
N SER A 130 -14.40 -6.50 -0.73
CA SER A 130 -15.45 -5.71 -0.05
C SER A 130 -15.85 -6.25 1.33
N ALA A 131 -15.41 -7.45 1.69
CA ALA A 131 -15.82 -8.10 2.93
C ALA A 131 -15.12 -7.50 4.17
N ASN A 132 -15.70 -7.75 5.35
CA ASN A 132 -15.24 -7.17 6.61
C ASN A 132 -14.20 -8.05 7.33
N THR A 133 -14.00 -9.29 6.89
CA THR A 133 -12.99 -10.21 7.44
C THR A 133 -12.09 -10.77 6.35
N VAL A 134 -10.86 -11.13 6.72
CA VAL A 134 -9.88 -11.70 5.79
C VAL A 134 -10.35 -13.07 5.31
N GLU A 135 -10.99 -13.84 6.18
CA GLU A 135 -11.60 -15.13 5.88
C GLU A 135 -12.62 -15.01 4.75
N GLN A 136 -13.53 -14.02 4.83
CA GLN A 136 -14.52 -13.78 3.77
C GLN A 136 -13.87 -13.30 2.46
N ILE A 137 -12.79 -12.51 2.51
CA ILE A 137 -12.04 -12.12 1.31
C ILE A 137 -11.45 -13.37 0.64
N ILE A 138 -10.86 -14.28 1.42
CA ILE A 138 -10.33 -15.56 0.93
C ILE A 138 -11.45 -16.42 0.32
N GLU A 139 -12.60 -16.54 0.98
CA GLU A 139 -13.76 -17.24 0.45
C GLU A 139 -14.26 -16.64 -0.86
N ASN A 140 -14.29 -15.31 -0.97
CA ASN A 140 -14.69 -14.63 -2.19
C ASN A 140 -13.72 -14.89 -3.34
N LEU A 141 -12.40 -14.84 -3.09
CA LEU A 141 -11.38 -15.18 -4.10
C LEU A 141 -11.50 -16.64 -4.55
N GLN A 142 -11.73 -17.55 -3.62
CA GLN A 142 -11.91 -18.98 -3.90
C GLN A 142 -13.19 -19.23 -4.73
N ARG A 143 -14.28 -18.49 -4.44
CA ARG A 143 -15.55 -18.57 -5.16
C ARG A 143 -15.47 -17.97 -6.56
N ASP A 144 -14.77 -16.84 -6.71
CA ASP A 144 -14.51 -16.23 -8.03
C ASP A 144 -13.77 -17.22 -8.95
N GLY A 145 -12.75 -17.90 -8.42
CA GLY A 145 -12.11 -19.03 -9.08
C GLY A 145 -11.36 -18.69 -10.38
N SER A 146 -11.30 -17.41 -10.77
CA SER A 146 -10.53 -17.00 -11.94
C SER A 146 -9.02 -17.19 -11.73
N PRO A 147 -8.21 -17.32 -12.79
CA PRO A 147 -6.76 -17.44 -12.66
C PRO A 147 -6.13 -16.34 -11.81
N PHE A 148 -6.56 -15.09 -12.00
CA PHE A 148 -6.14 -13.96 -11.17
C PHE A 148 -6.51 -14.15 -9.70
N ALA A 149 -7.77 -14.48 -9.38
CA ALA A 149 -8.21 -14.61 -7.99
C ALA A 149 -7.47 -15.75 -7.26
N LEU A 150 -7.26 -16.89 -7.94
CA LEU A 150 -6.53 -18.02 -7.38
C LEU A 150 -5.03 -17.74 -7.21
N GLU A 151 -4.42 -16.93 -8.08
CA GLU A 151 -3.05 -16.46 -7.89
C GLU A 151 -2.93 -15.56 -6.66
N GLN A 152 -3.84 -14.59 -6.53
CA GLN A 152 -3.85 -13.67 -5.39
C GLN A 152 -4.20 -14.37 -4.07
N LEU A 153 -5.03 -15.42 -4.12
CA LEU A 153 -5.27 -16.30 -2.97
C LEU A 153 -3.98 -17.00 -2.49
N LYS A 154 -3.18 -17.57 -3.41
CA LYS A 154 -1.88 -18.17 -3.07
C LYS A 154 -0.91 -17.16 -2.46
N VAL A 155 -0.98 -15.91 -2.88
CA VAL A 155 -0.18 -14.81 -2.31
C VAL A 155 -0.63 -14.51 -0.88
N ILE A 156 -1.93 -14.26 -0.66
CA ILE A 156 -2.48 -13.94 0.66
C ILE A 156 -2.18 -15.04 1.68
N GLN A 157 -2.28 -16.31 1.28
CA GLN A 157 -2.00 -17.46 2.16
C GLN A 157 -0.55 -17.55 2.68
N LYS A 158 0.38 -16.80 2.08
CA LYS A 158 1.79 -16.75 2.53
C LYS A 158 2.07 -15.58 3.48
N MET A 159 1.16 -14.63 3.60
CA MET A 159 1.31 -13.46 4.46
C MET A 159 1.11 -13.82 5.94
N SER A 160 1.59 -12.98 6.86
CA SER A 160 1.30 -13.17 8.28
C SER A 160 -0.23 -13.08 8.52
N PRO A 161 -0.85 -14.10 9.16
CA PRO A 161 -2.27 -14.04 9.51
C PRO A 161 -2.62 -12.84 10.38
N THR A 162 -1.74 -12.51 11.33
CA THR A 162 -1.88 -11.33 12.20
C THR A 162 -1.86 -10.05 11.37
N SER A 163 -0.85 -9.90 10.51
CA SER A 163 -0.70 -8.75 9.61
C SER A 163 -1.91 -8.53 8.72
N LEU A 164 -2.49 -9.59 8.16
CA LEU A 164 -3.67 -9.49 7.31
C LEU A 164 -4.87 -8.90 8.08
N LYS A 165 -5.14 -9.41 9.30
CA LYS A 165 -6.29 -8.95 10.09
C LYS A 165 -6.11 -7.51 10.58
N ILE A 166 -4.92 -7.15 11.08
CA ILE A 166 -4.66 -5.77 11.51
C ILE A 166 -4.74 -4.80 10.31
N THR A 167 -4.24 -5.19 9.14
CA THR A 167 -4.28 -4.37 7.92
C THR A 167 -5.71 -4.11 7.48
N LEU A 168 -6.55 -5.14 7.41
CA LEU A 168 -7.95 -4.96 7.01
C LEU A 168 -8.70 -4.02 7.96
N ARG A 169 -8.48 -4.18 9.27
CA ARG A 169 -9.08 -3.30 10.29
C ARG A 169 -8.54 -1.86 10.20
N GLN A 170 -7.23 -1.69 10.07
CA GLN A 170 -6.58 -0.38 9.91
C GLN A 170 -7.14 0.38 8.71
N LEU A 171 -7.26 -0.26 7.55
CA LEU A 171 -7.82 0.37 6.35
C LEU A 171 -9.31 0.72 6.53
N THR A 172 -10.06 -0.14 7.22
CA THR A 172 -11.48 0.11 7.50
C THR A 172 -11.66 1.32 8.42
N GLU A 173 -10.94 1.40 9.53
CA GLU A 173 -10.99 2.54 10.45
C GLU A 173 -10.46 3.82 9.77
N GLY A 174 -9.30 3.73 9.12
CA GLY A 174 -8.59 4.84 8.48
C GLY A 174 -9.30 5.47 7.27
N SER A 175 -10.25 4.75 6.67
CA SER A 175 -11.10 5.29 5.59
C SER A 175 -11.91 6.51 6.00
N SER A 176 -12.23 6.64 7.30
CA SER A 176 -13.05 7.71 7.86
C SER A 176 -12.26 8.73 8.69
N GLN A 177 -10.96 8.51 8.87
CA GLN A 177 -10.11 9.30 9.77
C GLN A 177 -9.27 10.34 9.03
N SER A 178 -8.78 11.34 9.78
CA SER A 178 -7.76 12.27 9.29
C SER A 178 -6.40 11.57 9.18
N LEU A 179 -5.45 12.12 8.40
CA LEU A 179 -4.10 11.57 8.32
C LEU A 179 -3.42 11.54 9.71
N LYS A 180 -3.65 12.56 10.54
CA LYS A 180 -3.11 12.63 11.90
C LYS A 180 -3.62 11.49 12.78
N ASP A 181 -4.92 11.21 12.73
CA ASP A 181 -5.53 10.13 13.52
C ASP A 181 -5.03 8.76 13.03
N VAL A 182 -4.91 8.58 11.70
CA VAL A 182 -4.32 7.38 11.12
C VAL A 182 -2.88 7.18 11.57
N LEU A 183 -2.03 8.21 11.52
CA LEU A 183 -0.64 8.09 11.98
C LEU A 183 -0.56 7.76 13.48
N THR A 184 -1.51 8.25 14.28
CA THR A 184 -1.61 7.90 15.70
C THR A 184 -2.02 6.45 15.90
N MET A 185 -3.00 5.96 15.13
CA MET A 185 -3.38 4.54 15.09
C MET A 185 -2.19 3.67 14.67
N GLU A 186 -1.53 3.99 13.56
CA GLU A 186 -0.39 3.25 13.03
C GLU A 186 0.79 3.24 13.99
N TYR A 187 1.01 4.32 14.73
CA TYR A 187 2.02 4.32 15.78
C TYR A 187 1.76 3.22 16.82
N ARG A 188 0.51 3.08 17.31
CA ARG A 188 0.13 1.99 18.25
C ARG A 188 0.37 0.61 17.64
N LEU A 189 -0.09 0.42 16.41
CA LEU A 189 0.09 -0.82 15.66
C LEU A 189 1.58 -1.17 15.52
N SER A 190 2.43 -0.19 15.21
CA SER A 190 3.87 -0.40 15.04
C SER A 190 4.53 -0.90 16.33
N GLN A 191 4.21 -0.29 17.48
CA GLN A 191 4.77 -0.70 18.77
C GLN A 191 4.34 -2.12 19.14
N ALA A 192 3.07 -2.46 18.87
CA ALA A 192 2.55 -3.80 19.10
C ALA A 192 3.20 -4.85 18.17
N CYS A 193 3.41 -4.53 16.89
CA CYS A 193 4.04 -5.45 15.94
C CYS A 193 5.52 -5.71 16.27
N VAL A 194 6.28 -4.67 16.62
CA VAL A 194 7.70 -4.79 17.00
C VAL A 194 7.87 -5.62 18.27
N GLY A 195 6.91 -5.55 19.21
CA GLY A 195 6.87 -6.42 20.39
C GLY A 195 6.35 -7.84 20.12
N GLY A 196 5.85 -8.12 18.92
CA GLY A 196 5.26 -9.40 18.52
C GLY A 196 6.27 -10.39 17.92
N HIS A 197 5.76 -11.57 17.54
CA HIS A 197 6.57 -12.63 16.95
C HIS A 197 6.83 -12.42 15.44
N ASP A 198 5.79 -12.06 14.68
CA ASP A 198 5.84 -12.14 13.21
C ASP A 198 6.76 -11.10 12.58
N PHE A 199 6.91 -9.91 13.16
CA PHE A 199 7.80 -8.90 12.60
C PHE A 199 9.27 -9.34 12.55
N PRO A 200 9.92 -9.74 13.67
CA PRO A 200 11.30 -10.21 13.61
C PRO A 200 11.46 -11.47 12.75
N GLU A 201 10.49 -12.39 12.76
CA GLU A 201 10.52 -13.59 11.90
C GLU A 201 10.40 -13.26 10.41
N GLY A 202 9.54 -12.30 10.06
CA GLY A 202 9.37 -11.83 8.69
C GLY A 202 10.61 -11.12 8.18
N VAL A 203 11.22 -10.26 9.01
CA VAL A 203 12.51 -9.62 8.73
C VAL A 203 13.59 -10.69 8.52
N ARG A 204 13.66 -11.71 9.38
CA ARG A 204 14.59 -12.83 9.22
C ARG A 204 14.41 -13.50 7.85
N ALA A 205 13.20 -13.97 7.56
CA ALA A 205 12.91 -14.74 6.35
C ALA A 205 13.12 -13.96 5.04
N VAL A 206 12.77 -12.67 5.01
CA VAL A 206 12.77 -11.88 3.76
C VAL A 206 14.07 -11.10 3.56
N LEU A 207 14.68 -10.57 4.63
CA LEU A 207 15.80 -9.63 4.53
C LEU A 207 17.14 -10.21 4.99
N ILE A 208 17.14 -11.03 6.05
CA ILE A 208 18.37 -11.57 6.64
C ILE A 208 18.76 -12.89 5.94
N ASP A 209 17.97 -13.93 6.15
CA ASP A 209 18.24 -15.28 5.62
C ASP A 209 17.79 -15.40 4.16
N LYS A 210 16.82 -14.58 3.74
CA LYS A 210 16.26 -14.53 2.38
C LYS A 210 15.73 -15.87 1.89
N ASP A 211 15.25 -16.71 2.81
CA ASP A 211 14.68 -18.04 2.54
C ASP A 211 13.24 -17.97 2.03
N GLN A 212 12.56 -16.83 2.18
CA GLN A 212 11.15 -16.63 1.86
C GLN A 212 10.22 -17.66 2.52
N SER A 213 10.61 -18.20 3.68
CA SER A 213 9.90 -19.23 4.44
C SER A 213 9.68 -18.81 5.91
N PRO A 214 8.94 -17.71 6.15
CA PRO A 214 8.61 -17.29 7.50
C PRO A 214 7.73 -18.33 8.21
N LYS A 215 7.95 -18.48 9.53
CA LYS A 215 7.17 -19.35 10.42
C LYS A 215 6.25 -18.52 11.29
N TRP A 216 5.14 -18.06 10.72
CA TRP A 216 4.18 -17.19 11.41
C TRP A 216 3.62 -17.82 12.69
N LYS A 217 3.38 -16.97 13.69
CA LYS A 217 2.75 -17.33 14.95
C LYS A 217 1.76 -16.24 15.37
N PRO A 218 0.45 -16.53 15.33
CA PRO A 218 -0.18 -17.79 14.92
C PRO A 218 0.00 -18.14 13.43
N ALA A 219 -0.11 -19.43 13.11
CA ALA A 219 0.14 -19.94 11.76
C ALA A 219 -1.09 -19.85 10.84
N SER A 220 -2.29 -19.70 11.42
CA SER A 220 -3.54 -19.63 10.67
C SER A 220 -4.41 -18.44 11.10
N LEU A 221 -5.29 -17.98 10.20
CA LEU A 221 -6.23 -16.88 10.48
C LEU A 221 -7.20 -17.22 11.63
N ALA A 222 -7.61 -18.48 11.74
CA ALA A 222 -8.55 -18.95 12.77
C ALA A 222 -8.00 -18.78 14.20
N GLU A 223 -6.68 -18.81 14.36
CA GLU A 223 -6.00 -18.64 15.65
C GLU A 223 -5.79 -17.16 16.03
N VAL A 224 -5.97 -16.23 15.08
CA VAL A 224 -5.92 -14.79 15.35
C VAL A 224 -7.29 -14.33 15.83
N THR A 225 -7.47 -14.21 17.14
CA THR A 225 -8.76 -13.78 17.72
C THR A 225 -8.98 -12.27 17.59
N ASP A 226 -10.24 -11.84 17.69
CA ASP A 226 -10.59 -10.41 17.65
C ASP A 226 -10.02 -9.63 18.84
N GLU A 227 -9.88 -10.28 20.00
CA GLU A 227 -9.22 -9.71 21.18
C GLU A 227 -7.73 -9.51 20.91
N ALA A 228 -7.08 -10.48 20.26
CA ALA A 228 -5.69 -10.37 19.87
C ALA A 228 -5.50 -9.18 18.91
N VAL A 229 -6.30 -9.09 17.84
CA VAL A 229 -6.29 -7.92 16.92
C VAL A 229 -6.54 -6.62 17.68
N SER A 230 -7.56 -6.58 18.53
CA SER A 230 -7.92 -5.37 19.29
C SER A 230 -6.82 -4.88 20.21
N SER A 231 -5.95 -5.78 20.69
CA SER A 231 -4.81 -5.39 21.52
C SER A 231 -3.80 -4.49 20.79
N TYR A 232 -3.64 -4.65 19.45
CA TYR A 232 -2.75 -3.82 18.63
C TYR A 232 -3.24 -2.36 18.50
N PHE A 233 -4.55 -2.13 18.61
CA PHE A 233 -5.18 -0.81 18.44
C PHE A 233 -5.32 -0.03 19.75
N ARG A 234 -4.93 -0.62 20.90
CA ARG A 234 -5.05 0.02 22.21
C ARG A 234 -4.19 1.28 22.29
N SER A 235 -4.73 2.32 22.92
CA SER A 235 -3.97 3.55 23.19
C SER A 235 -2.75 3.27 24.06
N LEU A 236 -1.63 3.93 23.75
CA LEU A 236 -0.42 3.91 24.57
C LEU A 236 -0.45 4.99 25.67
N GLY A 237 -1.62 5.59 25.92
CA GLY A 237 -1.81 6.63 26.93
C GLY A 237 -0.97 7.87 26.63
N SER A 238 -0.13 8.27 27.58
CA SER A 238 0.77 9.42 27.43
C SER A 238 1.80 9.26 26.30
N ASN A 239 2.07 8.00 25.89
CA ASN A 239 3.05 7.64 24.88
C ASN A 239 2.47 7.56 23.47
N ASP A 240 1.17 7.85 23.28
CA ASP A 240 0.61 7.99 21.93
C ASP A 240 1.32 9.10 21.16
N LEU A 241 1.40 8.92 19.84
CA LEU A 241 1.91 9.94 18.93
C LEU A 241 1.07 11.22 19.04
N LYS A 242 1.76 12.36 19.18
CA LYS A 242 1.17 13.69 19.18
C LYS A 242 1.80 14.50 18.06
N LEU A 243 0.99 14.85 17.06
CA LEU A 243 1.37 15.70 15.92
C LEU A 243 0.78 17.11 16.06
#